data_AF-A0A8H6LVE2-F1
#
_entry.id   AF-A0A8H6LVE2-F1
#
_cell.length_a   1.000
_cell.length_b   1.000
_cell.length_c   1.000
_cell.angle_alpha   90.00
_cell.angle_beta   90.00
_cell.angle_gamma   90.00
#
_symmetry.space_group_name_H-M   'P 1'
#
loop_
_entity.id
_entity.type
_entity.pdbx_description
1 polymer ?
#
loop_
_entity_poly.entity_id
_entity_poly.type
_entity_poly.pdbx_seq_one_letter_code
_entity_poly.pdbx_strand_id
1 'polypeptide(L)'
;MLSELTKKFEEASSRAPQNTGRPEETGGVPPFIPPPTTNGASTSLRSLFPDIEAAHITSIITHDFRGSDLYKLDSRYRDKEAAFTFNGSTGQFETSNRAAKEYKTFDMLYIPLVAYFSILSAHLPGQPTVPLVFFKFLVHLQKLARDYEWAAVLEYSIIFFNRRRMEMLESGDYSHWALPDNGLMAEHIYAHRKVTIRGSGSGAGSRGGASTLKPPVVCYNWNQNKCSGSAKCPSGRTHVCSTCGKADHSLVDHPKST
;
A
#
# COMPACT_ATOMS: atom_id res chain seq x y z
N MET A 1 32.10 17.34 -40.71
CA MET A 1 31.11 18.06 -39.88
C MET A 1 30.99 17.43 -38.48
N LEU A 2 32.12 17.29 -37.78
CA LEU A 2 32.21 16.87 -36.37
C LEU A 2 33.44 17.54 -35.70
N SER A 3 33.79 18.74 -36.17
CA SER A 3 35.00 19.49 -35.77
C SER A 3 34.72 20.96 -35.47
N GLU A 4 33.45 21.36 -35.39
CA GLU A 4 32.99 22.75 -35.20
C GLU A 4 32.20 22.96 -33.90
N LEU A 5 31.93 21.90 -33.12
CA LEU A 5 31.12 21.95 -31.91
C LEU A 5 31.91 21.90 -30.59
N THR A 6 33.22 21.63 -30.65
CA THR A 6 34.13 21.66 -29.49
C THR A 6 34.91 22.98 -29.35
N LYS A 7 34.72 23.93 -30.26
CA LYS A 7 35.44 25.23 -30.26
C LYS A 7 34.65 26.41 -29.65
N LYS A 8 33.45 26.16 -29.08
CA LYS A 8 32.55 27.20 -28.56
C LYS A 8 32.32 27.17 -27.03
N PHE A 9 33.06 26.35 -26.28
CA PHE A 9 32.91 26.29 -24.81
C PHE A 9 34.16 26.75 -24.03
N GLU A 10 35.22 27.17 -24.72
CA GLU A 10 36.51 27.55 -24.11
C GLU A 10 36.83 29.05 -24.26
N GLU A 11 35.82 29.87 -24.55
CA GLU A 11 35.94 31.32 -24.75
C GLU A 11 34.92 32.12 -23.91
N ALA A 12 34.65 31.63 -22.69
CA ALA A 12 33.90 32.34 -21.66
C ALA A 12 34.72 32.56 -20.37
N SER A 13 36.05 32.49 -20.47
CA SER A 13 37.00 32.81 -19.41
C SER A 13 37.78 34.08 -19.74
N SER A 14 37.12 35.24 -19.61
CA SER A 14 37.75 36.55 -19.33
C SER A 14 36.76 37.67 -19.60
N ARG A 15 36.12 38.17 -18.53
CA ARG A 15 35.85 39.61 -18.37
C ARG A 15 35.29 39.88 -16.98
N ALA A 16 36.19 40.27 -16.09
CA ALA A 16 35.83 41.02 -14.90
C ALA A 16 35.49 42.47 -15.31
N PRO A 17 34.45 43.09 -14.72
CA PRO A 17 34.42 44.53 -14.57
C PRO A 17 34.79 44.90 -13.12
N GLN A 18 35.85 45.69 -12.99
CA GLN A 18 36.07 46.53 -11.81
C GLN A 18 35.02 47.65 -11.85
N ASN A 19 34.30 47.87 -10.76
CA ASN A 19 33.63 49.15 -10.55
C ASN A 19 33.68 49.57 -9.08
N THR A 20 34.01 50.84 -8.91
CA THR A 20 34.37 51.59 -7.71
C THR A 20 33.17 52.22 -7.02
N GLY A 21 33.08 52.06 -5.70
CA GLY A 21 32.67 53.10 -4.71
C GLY A 21 31.20 53.53 -4.58
N ARG A 22 30.59 53.23 -3.41
CA ARG A 22 30.03 54.15 -2.37
C ARG A 22 28.94 53.42 -1.53
N PRO A 23 28.80 53.68 -0.20
CA PRO A 23 28.07 52.77 0.69
C PRO A 23 26.59 53.12 0.79
N GLU A 24 25.75 52.09 0.85
CA GLU A 24 24.35 52.20 1.23
C GLU A 24 24.11 51.27 2.42
N GLU A 25 23.81 51.86 3.57
CA GLU A 25 23.29 51.18 4.75
C GLU A 25 21.91 50.61 4.43
N THR A 26 21.79 49.28 4.42
CA THR A 26 20.51 48.60 4.61
C THR A 26 20.71 47.44 5.57
N GLY A 27 19.93 47.43 6.65
CA GLY A 27 20.06 46.57 7.81
C GLY A 27 20.23 45.08 7.47
N GLY A 28 21.33 44.52 7.93
CA GLY A 28 21.65 43.11 7.77
C GLY A 28 20.76 42.23 8.65
N VAL A 29 20.04 41.31 8.02
CA VAL A 29 19.57 40.09 8.68
C VAL A 29 20.83 39.27 9.01
N PRO A 30 21.05 38.80 10.24
CA PRO A 30 22.23 38.02 10.55
C PRO A 30 22.24 36.75 9.70
N PRO A 31 23.39 36.35 9.12
CA PRO A 31 23.50 35.10 8.40
C PRO A 31 23.15 33.95 9.34
N PHE A 32 22.26 33.06 8.90
CA PHE A 32 21.98 31.81 9.59
C PHE A 32 23.25 30.97 9.55
N ILE A 33 23.98 30.94 10.67
CA ILE A 33 25.11 30.03 10.87
C ILE A 33 24.49 28.67 11.20
N PRO A 34 24.52 27.67 10.31
CA PRO A 34 24.10 26.33 10.68
C PRO A 34 25.01 25.87 11.84
N PRO A 35 24.45 25.20 12.87
CA PRO A 35 25.26 24.69 13.97
C PRO A 35 26.38 23.80 13.42
N PRO A 36 27.57 23.80 14.06
CA PRO A 36 28.67 22.96 13.63
C PRO A 36 28.15 21.52 13.53
N THR A 37 28.30 20.94 12.34
CA THR A 37 28.01 19.54 12.08
C THR A 37 28.89 18.72 13.02
N THR A 38 28.34 18.36 14.17
CA THR A 38 28.88 17.32 15.03
C THR A 38 28.97 16.10 14.13
N ASN A 39 30.18 15.66 13.83
CA ASN A 39 30.44 14.42 13.11
C ASN A 39 29.54 13.34 13.70
N GLY A 40 28.50 13.00 12.92
CA GLY A 40 27.35 12.26 13.39
C GLY A 40 27.83 10.92 13.92
N ALA A 41 27.70 10.73 15.23
CA ALA A 41 27.77 9.40 15.80
C ALA A 41 26.72 8.57 15.06
N SER A 42 27.18 7.63 14.23
CA SER A 42 26.34 6.67 13.56
C SER A 42 25.61 5.89 14.63
N THR A 43 24.40 6.34 14.96
CA THR A 43 23.56 5.67 15.94
C THR A 43 23.26 4.31 15.36
N SER A 44 23.72 3.25 16.04
CA SER A 44 23.51 1.90 15.55
C SER A 44 22.01 1.65 15.37
N LEU A 45 21.59 0.94 14.31
CA LEU A 45 20.18 0.59 14.12
C LEU A 45 19.59 -0.09 15.37
N ARG A 46 20.40 -0.91 16.05
CA ARG A 46 20.00 -1.58 17.29
C ARG A 46 19.64 -0.60 18.41
N SER A 47 20.35 0.51 18.55
CA SER A 47 20.00 1.54 19.54
C SER A 47 18.73 2.32 19.20
N LEU A 48 18.33 2.37 17.91
CA LEU A 48 17.07 3.00 17.49
C LEU A 48 15.86 2.09 17.70
N PHE A 49 16.08 0.77 17.68
CA PHE A 49 15.03 -0.24 17.83
C PHE A 49 15.40 -1.25 18.93
N PRO A 50 15.55 -0.80 20.20
CA PRO A 50 16.00 -1.66 21.29
C PRO A 50 15.02 -2.80 21.57
N ASP A 51 13.74 -2.58 21.27
CA ASP A 51 12.71 -3.57 21.46
C ASP A 51 12.73 -4.66 20.38
N ILE A 52 13.40 -4.49 19.24
CA ILE A 52 13.34 -5.48 18.14
C ILE A 52 14.59 -6.34 18.18
N GLU A 53 14.41 -7.66 18.15
CA GLU A 53 15.54 -8.59 18.16
C GLU A 53 16.51 -8.31 17.01
N ALA A 54 17.81 -8.36 17.32
CA ALA A 54 18.85 -8.06 16.34
C ALA A 54 18.77 -8.95 15.08
N ALA A 55 18.35 -10.21 15.25
CA ALA A 55 18.15 -11.14 14.13
C ALA A 55 17.06 -10.64 13.16
N HIS A 56 15.96 -10.08 13.67
CA HIS A 56 14.90 -9.51 12.83
C HIS A 56 15.37 -8.24 12.14
N ILE A 57 16.12 -7.35 12.83
CA ILE A 57 16.70 -6.15 12.20
C ILE A 57 17.62 -6.55 11.04
N THR A 58 18.52 -7.51 11.26
CA THR A 58 19.42 -8.03 10.21
C THR A 58 18.63 -8.60 9.04
N SER A 59 17.65 -9.45 9.30
CA SER A 59 16.80 -10.04 8.27
C SER A 59 16.02 -8.99 7.45
N ILE A 60 15.61 -7.88 8.07
CA ILE A 60 14.95 -6.77 7.37
C ILE A 60 15.90 -6.06 6.42
N ILE A 61 17.09 -5.67 6.90
CA ILE A 61 18.07 -4.92 6.08
C ILE A 61 18.68 -5.79 4.97
N THR A 62 18.71 -7.11 5.14
CA THR A 62 19.12 -8.05 4.08
C THR A 62 17.95 -8.53 3.23
N HIS A 63 16.76 -7.95 3.39
CA HIS A 63 15.53 -8.30 2.66
C HIS A 63 15.11 -9.78 2.74
N ASP A 64 15.52 -10.49 3.80
CA ASP A 64 15.11 -11.88 4.05
C ASP A 64 13.83 -11.99 4.90
N PHE A 65 13.43 -10.89 5.56
CA PHE A 65 12.26 -10.88 6.44
C PHE A 65 10.94 -11.01 5.66
N ARG A 66 10.15 -12.05 5.92
CA ARG A 66 8.92 -12.37 5.15
C ARG A 66 7.69 -11.68 5.73
N GLY A 67 6.66 -11.48 4.89
CA GLY A 67 5.38 -10.93 5.33
C GLY A 67 4.70 -11.78 6.42
N SER A 68 4.88 -13.10 6.39
CA SER A 68 4.38 -14.02 7.43
C SER A 68 5.01 -13.79 8.81
N ASP A 69 6.19 -13.17 8.87
CA ASP A 69 6.94 -12.93 10.11
C ASP A 69 6.71 -11.53 10.68
N LEU A 70 5.95 -10.65 10.00
CA LEU A 70 5.68 -9.27 10.43
C LEU A 70 5.22 -9.18 11.89
N TYR A 71 4.49 -10.17 12.39
CA TYR A 71 3.93 -10.15 13.75
C TYR A 71 5.02 -10.15 14.81
N LYS A 72 6.24 -10.64 14.49
CA LYS A 72 7.41 -10.65 15.38
C LYS A 72 7.93 -9.25 15.69
N LEU A 73 7.59 -8.25 14.86
CA LEU A 73 7.96 -6.86 15.08
C LEU A 73 7.04 -6.16 16.09
N ASP A 74 5.88 -6.75 16.38
CA ASP A 74 4.92 -6.20 17.32
C ASP A 74 5.19 -6.71 18.74
N SER A 75 5.43 -5.79 19.67
CA SER A 75 5.68 -6.13 21.08
C SER A 75 4.52 -6.88 21.74
N ARG A 76 3.27 -6.67 21.26
CA ARG A 76 2.07 -7.34 21.80
C ARG A 76 2.03 -8.84 21.55
N TYR A 77 2.81 -9.34 20.60
CA TYR A 77 2.83 -10.74 20.19
C TYR A 77 4.10 -11.48 20.61
N ARG A 78 5.20 -10.77 20.91
CA ARG A 78 6.45 -11.37 21.40
C ARG A 78 6.27 -12.13 22.71
N ASP A 79 5.54 -11.57 23.66
CA ASP A 79 5.26 -12.26 24.94
C ASP A 79 4.36 -13.50 24.77
N LYS A 80 3.72 -13.67 23.60
CA LYS A 80 2.79 -14.77 23.31
C LYS A 80 3.42 -15.89 22.49
N GLU A 81 4.61 -15.71 21.92
CA GLU A 81 5.36 -16.78 21.24
C GLU A 81 5.80 -17.88 22.21
N ALA A 82 5.86 -17.59 23.51
CA ALA A 82 6.13 -18.59 24.56
C ALA A 82 4.93 -19.51 24.87
N ALA A 83 3.77 -19.32 24.24
CA ALA A 83 2.62 -20.21 24.40
C ALA A 83 2.82 -21.50 23.57
N PHE A 84 3.56 -22.44 24.13
CA PHE A 84 3.66 -23.79 23.60
C PHE A 84 2.28 -24.44 23.61
N THR A 85 1.79 -24.88 22.45
CA THR A 85 0.60 -25.72 22.37
C THR A 85 1.03 -27.16 22.28
N PHE A 86 0.55 -28.00 23.20
CA PHE A 86 0.76 -29.43 23.12
C PHE A 86 -0.09 -29.99 21.98
N ASN A 87 0.57 -30.54 20.96
CA ASN A 87 -0.11 -31.22 19.87
C ASN A 87 -0.39 -32.67 20.30
N GLY A 88 -1.65 -32.96 20.62
CA GLY A 88 -2.07 -34.29 21.07
C GLY A 88 -1.93 -35.41 20.03
N SER A 89 -1.76 -35.09 18.74
CA SER A 89 -1.57 -36.10 17.69
C SER A 89 -0.10 -36.46 17.45
N THR A 90 0.83 -35.51 17.66
CA THR A 90 2.28 -35.75 17.52
C THR A 90 2.97 -35.97 18.87
N GLY A 91 2.30 -35.67 19.98
CA GLY A 91 2.86 -35.76 21.33
C GLY A 91 3.97 -34.74 21.61
N GLN A 92 4.10 -33.70 20.77
CA GLN A 92 5.14 -32.69 20.87
C GLN A 92 4.56 -31.32 21.26
N PHE A 93 5.37 -30.54 21.96
CA PHE A 93 5.10 -29.12 22.14
C PHE A 93 5.49 -28.38 20.87
N GLU A 94 4.49 -27.84 20.18
CA GLU A 94 4.69 -27.00 19.00
C GLU A 94 4.54 -25.54 19.42
N THR A 95 5.46 -24.70 18.95
CA THR A 95 5.31 -23.25 19.04
C THR A 95 4.07 -22.88 18.23
N SER A 96 3.01 -22.48 18.93
CA SER A 96 1.77 -22.10 18.28
C SER A 96 2.03 -20.86 17.43
N ASN A 97 2.02 -20.99 16.10
CA ASN A 97 2.02 -19.83 15.20
C ASN A 97 0.64 -19.14 15.17
N ARG A 98 0.04 -19.00 16.36
CA ARG A 98 -1.27 -18.38 16.61
C ARG A 98 -1.23 -16.88 16.29
N ALA A 99 -0.06 -16.27 16.48
CA ALA A 99 0.16 -14.85 16.22
C ALA A 99 0.09 -14.51 14.71
N ALA A 100 0.68 -15.31 13.82
CA ALA A 100 0.50 -15.13 12.37
C ALA A 100 -0.95 -15.40 11.92
N LYS A 101 -1.71 -16.18 12.69
CA LYS A 101 -3.07 -16.61 12.32
C LYS A 101 -4.13 -15.52 12.44
N GLU A 102 -3.86 -14.40 13.10
CA GLU A 102 -4.93 -13.45 13.42
C GLU A 102 -4.47 -11.99 13.42
N TYR A 103 -3.96 -11.49 12.28
CA TYR A 103 -4.19 -10.08 11.95
C TYR A 103 -5.70 -9.90 11.78
N LYS A 104 -6.45 -9.69 12.87
CA LYS A 104 -7.92 -9.56 12.83
C LYS A 104 -8.37 -8.21 12.30
N THR A 105 -7.51 -7.22 12.44
CA THR A 105 -7.80 -5.84 12.10
C THR A 105 -6.62 -5.22 11.37
N PHE A 106 -6.89 -4.13 10.65
CA PHE A 106 -5.86 -3.31 10.02
C PHE A 106 -4.77 -2.88 11.02
N ASP A 107 -5.15 -2.47 12.22
CA ASP A 107 -4.21 -1.97 13.24
C ASP A 107 -3.21 -3.04 13.70
N MET A 108 -3.59 -4.33 13.64
CA MET A 108 -2.68 -5.42 13.98
C MET A 108 -1.57 -5.59 12.93
N LEU A 109 -1.84 -5.29 11.66
CA LEU A 109 -0.85 -5.34 10.59
C LEU A 109 -0.11 -4.01 10.42
N TYR A 110 -0.78 -2.89 10.66
CA TYR A 110 -0.24 -1.55 10.48
C TYR A 110 0.97 -1.29 11.37
N ILE A 111 0.90 -1.64 12.66
CA ILE A 111 1.98 -1.44 13.63
C ILE A 111 3.28 -2.14 13.19
N PRO A 112 3.29 -3.46 12.90
CA PRO A 112 4.51 -4.12 12.45
C PRO A 112 5.00 -3.64 11.08
N LEU A 113 4.12 -3.23 10.16
CA LEU A 113 4.52 -2.61 8.90
C LEU A 113 5.26 -1.27 9.12
N VAL A 114 4.75 -0.42 10.01
CA VAL A 114 5.42 0.83 10.36
C VAL A 114 6.80 0.56 10.98
N ALA A 115 6.93 -0.43 11.86
CA ALA A 115 8.22 -0.82 12.42
C ALA A 115 9.19 -1.30 11.32
N TYR A 116 8.72 -2.18 10.43
CA TYR A 116 9.51 -2.66 9.29
C TYR A 116 10.03 -1.51 8.42
N PHE A 117 9.15 -0.60 7.99
CA PHE A 117 9.53 0.53 7.15
C PHE A 117 10.42 1.55 7.87
N SER A 118 10.26 1.72 9.18
CA SER A 118 11.12 2.60 9.99
C SER A 118 12.54 2.05 10.06
N ILE A 119 12.71 0.73 10.25
CA ILE A 119 14.04 0.08 10.23
C ILE A 119 14.72 0.27 8.87
N LEU A 120 14.02 -0.03 7.77
CA LEU A 120 14.56 0.16 6.43
C LEU A 120 14.93 1.63 6.15
N SER A 121 14.06 2.56 6.53
CA SER A 121 14.32 3.99 6.34
C SER A 121 15.55 4.47 7.11
N ALA A 122 15.71 4.02 8.36
CA ALA A 122 16.88 4.34 9.17
C ALA A 122 18.17 3.71 8.61
N HIS A 123 18.07 2.55 7.95
CA HIS A 123 19.20 1.90 7.28
C HIS A 123 19.64 2.65 6.00
N LEU A 124 18.75 3.44 5.41
CA LEU A 124 18.95 4.13 4.14
C LEU A 124 18.93 5.67 4.29
N PRO A 125 19.79 6.27 5.12
CA PRO A 125 19.73 7.71 5.43
C PRO A 125 19.95 8.63 4.21
N GLY A 126 20.53 8.11 3.12
CA GLY A 126 20.74 8.83 1.86
C GLY A 126 19.58 8.76 0.87
N GLN A 127 18.47 8.08 1.20
CA GLN A 127 17.34 7.86 0.28
C GLN A 127 16.04 8.46 0.83
N PRO A 128 15.88 9.79 0.83
CA PRO A 128 14.72 10.46 1.45
C PRO A 128 13.38 10.16 0.77
N THR A 129 13.39 9.61 -0.44
CA THR A 129 12.18 9.20 -1.17
C THR A 129 11.63 7.85 -0.71
N VAL A 130 12.46 7.00 -0.09
CA VAL A 130 12.09 5.65 0.36
C VAL A 130 10.98 5.69 1.43
N PRO A 131 11.07 6.52 2.49
CA PRO A 131 9.97 6.68 3.44
C PRO A 131 8.64 7.10 2.78
N LEU A 132 8.71 7.94 1.73
CA LEU A 132 7.52 8.45 1.04
C LEU A 132 6.78 7.35 0.27
N VAL A 133 7.49 6.41 -0.35
CA VAL A 133 6.87 5.29 -1.08
C VAL A 133 6.24 4.28 -0.12
N PHE A 134 6.86 4.04 1.05
CA PHE A 134 6.27 3.23 2.12
C PHE A 134 4.99 3.85 2.67
N PHE A 135 4.99 5.17 2.89
CA PHE A 135 3.79 5.87 3.34
C PHE A 135 2.63 5.74 2.33
N LYS A 136 2.92 5.84 1.02
CA LYS A 136 1.91 5.62 -0.03
C LYS A 136 1.31 4.22 0.04
N PHE A 137 2.12 3.19 0.29
CA PHE A 137 1.63 1.83 0.50
C PHE A 137 0.69 1.74 1.72
N LEU A 138 1.09 2.31 2.86
CA LEU A 138 0.25 2.30 4.08
C LEU A 138 -1.10 2.98 3.85
N VAL A 139 -1.12 4.13 3.16
CA VAL A 139 -2.35 4.83 2.78
C VAL A 139 -3.20 3.99 1.82
N HIS A 140 -2.58 3.32 0.85
CA HIS A 140 -3.29 2.40 -0.06
C HIS A 140 -3.95 1.26 0.71
N LEU A 141 -3.20 0.62 1.61
CA LEU A 141 -3.72 -0.48 2.41
C LEU A 141 -4.87 -0.04 3.32
N GLN A 142 -4.80 1.15 3.91
CA GLN A 142 -5.90 1.72 4.70
C GLN A 142 -7.16 1.96 3.86
N LYS A 143 -7.03 2.42 2.60
CA LYS A 143 -8.16 2.56 1.67
C LYS A 143 -8.78 1.21 1.35
N LEU A 144 -7.95 0.19 1.06
CA LEU A 144 -8.43 -1.16 0.83
C LEU A 144 -9.17 -1.71 2.05
N ALA A 145 -8.60 -1.57 3.25
CA ALA A 145 -9.21 -2.02 4.50
C ALA A 145 -10.57 -1.36 4.77
N ARG A 146 -10.81 -0.15 4.26
CA ARG A 146 -12.10 0.54 4.36
C ARG A 146 -13.15 -0.06 3.44
N ASP A 147 -12.77 -0.28 2.18
CA ASP A 147 -13.72 -0.58 1.09
C ASP A 147 -13.91 -2.08 0.82
N TYR A 148 -13.00 -2.92 1.30
CA TYR A 148 -12.96 -4.36 1.02
C TYR A 148 -12.91 -5.19 2.31
N GLU A 149 -13.30 -6.47 2.20
CA GLU A 149 -13.25 -7.43 3.29
C GLU A 149 -11.80 -7.60 3.79
N TRP A 150 -11.62 -7.59 5.11
CA TRP A 150 -10.28 -7.56 5.68
C TRP A 150 -9.45 -8.81 5.36
N ALA A 151 -10.05 -9.99 5.31
CA ALA A 151 -9.34 -11.23 4.95
C ALA A 151 -8.68 -11.15 3.56
N ALA A 152 -9.40 -10.62 2.57
CA ALA A 152 -8.88 -10.41 1.22
C ALA A 152 -7.78 -9.34 1.17
N VAL A 153 -7.95 -8.25 1.94
CA VAL A 153 -6.94 -7.19 2.06
C VAL A 153 -5.66 -7.72 2.71
N LEU A 154 -5.79 -8.55 3.74
CA LEU A 154 -4.65 -9.20 4.40
C LEU A 154 -3.90 -10.10 3.43
N GLU A 155 -4.59 -11.00 2.72
CA GLU A 155 -3.95 -11.89 1.74
C GLU A 155 -3.20 -11.11 0.65
N TYR A 156 -3.87 -10.12 0.03
CA TYR A 156 -3.24 -9.19 -0.91
C TYR A 156 -1.99 -8.54 -0.31
N SER A 157 -2.06 -8.04 0.92
CA SER A 157 -0.96 -7.32 1.54
C SER A 157 0.27 -8.19 1.78
N ILE A 158 0.09 -9.45 2.17
CA ILE A 158 1.19 -10.39 2.40
C ILE A 158 1.86 -10.77 1.07
N ILE A 159 1.07 -11.03 0.02
CA ILE A 159 1.62 -11.35 -1.31
C ILE A 159 2.34 -10.13 -1.90
N PHE A 160 1.72 -8.96 -1.84
CA PHE A 160 2.30 -7.69 -2.29
C PHE A 160 3.63 -7.42 -1.58
N PHE A 161 3.64 -7.52 -0.25
CA PHE A 161 4.85 -7.32 0.57
C PHE A 161 5.98 -8.25 0.11
N ASN A 162 5.70 -9.54 -0.04
CA ASN A 162 6.72 -10.51 -0.43
C ASN A 162 7.27 -10.26 -1.85
N ARG A 163 6.42 -9.83 -2.80
CA ARG A 163 6.85 -9.43 -4.16
C ARG A 163 7.79 -8.22 -4.10
N ARG A 164 7.35 -7.13 -3.44
CA ARG A 164 8.16 -5.91 -3.28
C ARG A 164 9.48 -6.17 -2.54
N ARG A 165 9.47 -7.07 -1.57
CA ARG A 165 10.69 -7.51 -0.86
C ARG A 165 11.69 -8.18 -1.80
N MET A 166 11.23 -9.04 -2.70
CA MET A 166 12.11 -9.65 -3.72
C MET A 166 12.67 -8.60 -4.68
N GLU A 167 11.85 -7.65 -5.14
CA GLU A 167 12.30 -6.56 -6.02
C GLU A 167 13.38 -5.71 -5.35
N MET A 168 13.22 -5.37 -4.05
CA MET A 168 14.26 -4.67 -3.28
C MET A 168 15.55 -5.48 -3.19
N LEU A 169 15.47 -6.80 -2.99
CA LEU A 169 16.63 -7.69 -2.93
C LEU A 169 17.38 -7.77 -4.28
N GLU A 170 16.64 -7.89 -5.38
CA GLU A 170 17.22 -8.13 -6.71
C GLU A 170 17.74 -6.85 -7.37
N SER A 171 17.00 -5.75 -7.22
CA SER A 171 17.25 -4.50 -7.97
C SER A 171 17.60 -3.30 -7.09
N GLY A 172 17.36 -3.38 -5.78
CA GLY A 172 17.45 -2.22 -4.89
C GLY A 172 16.40 -1.15 -5.18
N ASP A 173 15.38 -1.43 -5.99
CA ASP A 173 14.31 -0.49 -6.32
C ASP A 173 13.17 -0.55 -5.28
N TYR A 174 12.87 0.62 -4.71
CA TYR A 174 11.80 0.81 -3.73
C TYR A 174 10.55 1.44 -4.36
N SER A 175 10.62 1.93 -5.59
CA SER A 175 9.58 2.74 -6.23
C SER A 175 8.23 2.01 -6.33
N HIS A 176 8.27 0.70 -6.55
CA HIS A 176 7.08 -0.15 -6.70
C HIS A 176 6.22 -0.26 -5.44
N TRP A 177 6.72 0.11 -4.26
CA TRP A 177 5.89 0.23 -3.05
C TRP A 177 4.80 1.28 -3.19
N ALA A 178 5.05 2.34 -3.97
CA ALA A 178 4.09 3.42 -4.17
C ALA A 178 2.93 3.07 -5.11
N LEU A 179 3.03 1.96 -5.84
CA LEU A 179 2.12 1.60 -6.93
C LEU A 179 1.26 0.40 -6.56
N PRO A 180 -0.08 0.49 -6.68
CA PRO A 180 -0.94 -0.68 -6.57
C PRO A 180 -0.59 -1.73 -7.61
N ASP A 181 -0.55 -3.00 -7.21
CA ASP A 181 -0.43 -4.12 -8.15
C ASP A 181 -1.84 -4.45 -8.68
N ASN A 182 -2.20 -3.87 -9.82
CA ASN A 182 -3.54 -4.03 -10.40
C ASN A 182 -3.87 -5.49 -10.75
N GLY A 183 -2.86 -6.30 -11.10
CA GLY A 183 -3.05 -7.73 -11.37
C GLY A 183 -3.42 -8.47 -10.09
N LEU A 184 -2.64 -8.23 -9.02
CA LEU A 184 -2.91 -8.81 -7.71
C LEU A 184 -4.24 -8.30 -7.11
N MET A 185 -4.60 -7.03 -7.35
CA MET A 185 -5.89 -6.49 -6.94
C MET A 185 -7.06 -7.15 -7.70
N ALA A 186 -6.90 -7.47 -8.98
CA ALA A 186 -7.92 -8.18 -9.73
C ALA A 186 -8.14 -9.61 -9.23
N GLU A 187 -7.06 -10.28 -8.82
CA GLU A 187 -7.07 -11.64 -8.31
C GLU A 187 -7.66 -11.73 -6.89
N HIS A 188 -7.27 -10.83 -5.98
CA HIS A 188 -7.60 -10.97 -4.55
C HIS A 188 -8.61 -9.94 -4.01
N ILE A 189 -8.73 -8.75 -4.61
CA ILE A 189 -9.45 -7.63 -3.99
C ILE A 189 -10.83 -7.40 -4.60
N TYR A 190 -10.95 -7.29 -5.92
CA TYR A 190 -12.17 -6.74 -6.54
C TYR A 190 -13.45 -7.54 -6.28
N ALA A 191 -13.35 -8.84 -6.05
CA ALA A 191 -14.49 -9.70 -5.70
C ALA A 191 -15.01 -9.48 -4.27
N HIS A 192 -14.23 -8.84 -3.40
CA HIS A 192 -14.45 -8.76 -1.95
C HIS A 192 -14.85 -7.36 -1.47
N ARG A 193 -15.52 -6.57 -2.31
CA ARG A 193 -15.95 -5.22 -1.92
C ARG A 193 -17.05 -5.30 -0.85
N LYS A 194 -16.90 -4.53 0.23
CA LYS A 194 -17.91 -4.43 1.29
C LYS A 194 -19.21 -3.83 0.74
N VAL A 195 -20.33 -4.48 1.04
CA VAL A 195 -21.65 -3.91 0.78
C VAL A 195 -21.94 -2.86 1.84
N THR A 196 -21.79 -1.58 1.49
CA THR A 196 -22.23 -0.48 2.36
C THR A 196 -23.74 -0.36 2.23
N ILE A 197 -24.49 -1.02 3.13
CA ILE A 197 -25.92 -0.75 3.29
C ILE A 197 -26.03 0.67 3.85
N ARG A 198 -26.22 1.67 2.97
CA ARG A 198 -26.64 3.00 3.40
C ARG A 198 -28.10 2.88 3.86
N GLY A 199 -28.34 3.15 5.13
CA GLY A 199 -29.66 3.02 5.75
C GLY A 199 -30.75 3.80 5.00
N SER A 200 -31.86 3.13 4.75
CA SER A 200 -33.18 3.75 4.68
C SER A 200 -34.03 3.07 5.76
N GLY A 201 -34.62 3.90 6.62
CA GLY A 201 -35.25 3.50 7.85
C GLY A 201 -36.52 2.66 7.67
N SER A 202 -36.82 1.94 8.74
CA SER A 202 -38.14 1.60 9.29
C SER A 202 -39.26 1.25 8.31
N GLY A 203 -39.53 -0.06 8.22
CA GLY A 203 -40.82 -0.60 7.79
C GLY A 203 -41.02 -1.98 8.40
N ALA A 204 -41.69 -2.03 9.55
CA ALA A 204 -42.12 -3.26 10.20
C ALA A 204 -43.16 -3.99 9.33
N GLY A 205 -43.09 -5.33 9.23
CA GLY A 205 -44.21 -6.10 8.69
C GLY A 205 -43.90 -7.50 8.15
N SER A 206 -44.09 -8.49 9.02
CA SER A 206 -44.67 -9.83 8.75
C SER A 206 -43.91 -10.92 7.96
N ARG A 207 -43.58 -11.98 8.72
CA ARG A 207 -43.75 -13.44 8.48
C ARG A 207 -43.91 -13.96 7.05
N GLY A 208 -43.10 -14.98 6.71
CA GLY A 208 -43.44 -16.02 5.73
C GLY A 208 -42.24 -16.47 4.90
N GLY A 209 -41.82 -17.72 5.07
CA GLY A 209 -40.65 -18.27 4.38
C GLY A 209 -40.85 -18.48 2.88
N ALA A 210 -39.76 -18.31 2.12
CA ALA A 210 -39.47 -19.01 0.87
C ALA A 210 -38.04 -18.67 0.45
N SER A 211 -37.27 -19.70 0.11
CA SER A 211 -35.92 -19.65 -0.47
C SER A 211 -35.80 -18.56 -1.54
N THR A 212 -35.11 -17.46 -1.23
CA THR A 212 -34.99 -16.33 -2.16
C THR A 212 -33.57 -16.28 -2.73
N LEU A 213 -33.49 -16.67 -4.00
CA LEU A 213 -32.34 -16.48 -4.87
C LEU A 213 -31.83 -15.04 -4.73
N LYS A 214 -30.52 -14.89 -4.58
CA LYS A 214 -29.82 -13.59 -4.61
C LYS A 214 -30.34 -12.78 -5.81
N PRO A 215 -30.62 -11.47 -5.66
CA PRO A 215 -31.07 -10.66 -6.77
C PRO A 215 -30.07 -10.77 -7.93
N PRO A 216 -30.53 -10.97 -9.17
CA PRO A 216 -29.65 -11.13 -10.32
C PRO A 216 -28.74 -9.91 -10.48
N VAL A 217 -27.42 -10.15 -10.51
CA VAL A 217 -26.42 -9.10 -10.68
C VAL A 217 -26.49 -8.55 -12.10
N VAL A 218 -26.75 -7.25 -12.24
CA VAL A 218 -26.89 -6.57 -13.54
C VAL A 218 -25.54 -6.44 -14.25
N CYS A 219 -25.53 -6.66 -15.57
CA CYS A 219 -24.35 -6.47 -16.42
C CYS A 219 -24.16 -4.99 -16.78
N TYR A 220 -23.14 -4.34 -16.20
CA TYR A 220 -22.79 -2.95 -16.51
C TYR A 220 -22.24 -2.77 -17.92
N ASN A 221 -21.51 -3.75 -18.46
CA ASN A 221 -20.98 -3.67 -19.82
C ASN A 221 -22.11 -3.70 -20.85
N TRP A 222 -23.19 -4.42 -20.59
CA TRP A 222 -24.36 -4.43 -21.46
C TRP A 222 -25.09 -3.08 -21.40
N ASN A 223 -25.21 -2.49 -20.21
CA ASN A 223 -25.73 -1.13 -20.04
C ASN A 223 -24.88 -0.03 -20.70
N GLN A 224 -23.70 -0.36 -21.25
CA GLN A 224 -22.85 0.57 -22.02
C GLN A 224 -22.69 0.13 -23.49
N ASN A 225 -23.46 -0.86 -23.97
CA ASN A 225 -23.31 -1.47 -25.29
C ASN A 225 -21.89 -2.03 -25.55
N LYS A 226 -21.19 -2.46 -24.50
CA LYS A 226 -19.83 -3.04 -24.51
C LYS A 226 -19.80 -4.53 -24.17
N CYS A 227 -20.94 -5.17 -23.94
CA CYS A 227 -21.01 -6.60 -23.69
C CYS A 227 -21.08 -7.38 -25.01
N SER A 228 -20.17 -8.32 -25.22
CA SER A 228 -20.09 -9.12 -26.45
C SER A 228 -21.20 -10.18 -26.58
N GLY A 229 -22.00 -10.41 -25.54
CA GLY A 229 -23.13 -11.34 -25.57
C GLY A 229 -24.44 -10.61 -25.87
N SER A 230 -25.11 -10.97 -26.96
CA SER A 230 -26.40 -10.36 -27.34
C SER A 230 -27.57 -10.87 -26.48
N ALA A 231 -27.62 -12.17 -26.19
CA ALA A 231 -28.72 -12.80 -25.44
C ALA A 231 -28.39 -13.18 -23.99
N LYS A 232 -27.13 -13.54 -23.70
CA LYS A 232 -26.66 -13.90 -22.35
C LYS A 232 -25.26 -13.32 -22.11
N CYS A 233 -25.02 -12.81 -20.91
CA CYS A 233 -23.70 -12.32 -20.53
C CYS A 233 -22.71 -13.48 -20.40
N PRO A 234 -21.50 -13.41 -21.00
CA PRO A 234 -20.44 -14.41 -20.79
C PRO A 234 -20.07 -14.60 -19.31
N SER A 235 -20.23 -13.55 -18.50
CA SER A 235 -19.96 -13.56 -17.05
C SER A 235 -21.16 -13.98 -16.20
N GLY A 236 -22.23 -14.55 -16.80
CA GLY A 236 -23.42 -15.03 -16.07
C GLY A 236 -24.28 -13.93 -15.44
N ARG A 237 -24.06 -12.66 -15.79
CA ARG A 237 -24.83 -11.49 -15.31
C ARG A 237 -26.09 -11.27 -16.14
N THR A 238 -27.07 -10.58 -15.56
CA THR A 238 -28.37 -10.33 -16.19
C THR A 238 -28.35 -9.03 -17.00
N HIS A 239 -28.89 -9.08 -18.23
CA HIS A 239 -29.02 -7.94 -19.13
C HIS A 239 -30.36 -7.23 -18.87
N VAL A 240 -30.35 -6.24 -17.99
CA VAL A 240 -31.50 -5.36 -17.69
C VAL A 240 -31.05 -3.92 -17.57
N CYS A 241 -31.90 -2.98 -17.98
CA CYS A 241 -31.65 -1.54 -17.93
C CYS A 241 -31.42 -1.12 -16.48
N SER A 242 -30.34 -0.40 -16.21
CA SER A 242 -30.04 0.08 -14.85
C SER A 242 -31.00 1.17 -14.36
N THR A 243 -31.72 1.84 -15.27
CA THR A 243 -32.68 2.89 -14.91
C THR A 243 -34.07 2.35 -14.59
N CYS A 244 -34.58 1.40 -15.39
CA CYS A 244 -35.96 0.92 -15.26
C CYS A 244 -36.12 -0.59 -15.02
N GLY A 245 -35.02 -1.36 -15.04
CA GLY A 245 -35.01 -2.79 -14.75
C GLY A 245 -35.55 -3.70 -15.87
N LYS A 246 -35.92 -3.17 -17.03
CA LYS A 246 -36.43 -3.96 -18.17
C LYS A 246 -35.29 -4.54 -19.02
N ALA A 247 -35.49 -5.71 -19.62
CA ALA A 247 -34.48 -6.41 -20.43
C ALA A 247 -34.51 -6.06 -21.93
N ASP A 248 -35.41 -5.17 -22.34
CA ASP A 248 -35.67 -4.78 -23.72
C ASP A 248 -34.68 -3.72 -24.25
N HIS A 249 -34.07 -2.92 -23.38
CA HIS A 249 -33.13 -1.87 -23.77
C HIS A 249 -32.00 -1.68 -22.74
N SER A 250 -30.84 -1.22 -23.22
CA SER A 250 -29.71 -0.86 -22.36
C SER A 250 -29.94 0.51 -21.70
N LEU A 251 -29.13 0.88 -20.71
CA LEU A 251 -29.12 2.24 -20.17
C LEU A 251 -28.85 3.31 -21.25
N VAL A 252 -28.03 3.01 -22.25
CA VAL A 252 -27.71 3.95 -23.35
C VAL A 252 -28.95 4.25 -24.17
N ASP A 253 -29.81 3.25 -24.34
CA ASP A 253 -31.02 3.31 -25.16
C ASP A 253 -32.26 3.67 -24.34
N HIS A 254 -32.08 4.06 -23.07
CA HIS A 254 -33.20 4.38 -22.18
C HIS A 254 -33.90 5.67 -22.64
N PRO A 255 -35.23 5.65 -22.86
CA PRO A 255 -35.97 6.84 -23.24
C PRO A 255 -35.85 7.90 -22.13
N LYS A 256 -35.35 9.08 -22.49
CA LYS A 256 -35.29 10.21 -21.57
C LYS A 256 -36.72 10.66 -21.27
N SER A 257 -37.11 10.66 -20.00
CA SER A 257 -38.39 11.27 -19.60
C SER A 257 -38.34 12.76 -19.92
N THR A 258 -39.19 13.18 -20.85
CA THR A 258 -39.50 14.58 -21.19
C THR A 258 -40.36 15.21 -20.12
#